data_AF-A0A957LVE8-F1
#
_entry.id   AF-A0A957LVE8-F1
#
_cell.length_a   1.000
_cell.length_b   1.000
_cell.length_c   1.000
_cell.angle_alpha   90.00
_cell.angle_beta   90.00
_cell.angle_gamma   90.00
#
_symmetry.space_group_name_H-M   'P 1'
#
loop_
_entity.id
_entity.type
_entity.pdbx_description
1 polymer ?
#
loop_
_entity_poly.entity_id
_entity_poly.type
_entity_poly.pdbx_seq_one_letter_code
_entity_poly.pdbx_strand_id
1 'polypeptide(L)'
;MADLSAEGEVRHYLTEHAIPFRDNTRSFEELDFTLLKDDAPVFHLEIKEKRQPYRADRWPAFAPEPDLCILDDLTVRKCLAFAPAAGILVRDNVRGRYVFFPVIDLALMPKQRVNRPIHNRTADLKGKWLIHFDNGRAAPDLAAVFDLIRAYYGELPAILHGIHACYGEFVGEAI
;
A
#
# COMPACT_ATOMS: atom_id res chain seq x y z
N MET A 1 20.67 -10.89 13.47
CA MET A 1 20.60 -9.62 12.73
C MET A 1 19.55 -8.77 13.42
N ALA A 2 19.78 -7.47 13.61
CA ALA A 2 18.72 -6.59 14.10
C ALA A 2 17.57 -6.62 13.09
N ASP A 3 16.34 -6.79 13.56
CA ASP A 3 15.14 -6.83 12.72
C ASP A 3 15.01 -5.46 12.02
N LEU A 4 15.16 -5.44 10.70
CA LEU A 4 15.08 -4.20 9.92
C LEU A 4 13.61 -3.74 9.90
N SER A 5 13.36 -2.43 9.91
CA SER A 5 12.02 -1.93 9.60
C SER A 5 11.66 -2.29 8.16
N ALA A 6 10.36 -2.35 7.82
CA ALA A 6 9.92 -2.62 6.45
C ALA A 6 10.56 -1.67 5.41
N GLU A 7 10.68 -0.37 5.74
CA GLU A 7 11.41 0.61 4.91
C GLU A 7 12.91 0.27 4.79
N GLY A 8 13.51 -0.22 5.89
CA GLY A 8 14.89 -0.70 5.91
C GLY A 8 15.12 -1.89 4.99
N GLU A 9 14.23 -2.87 5.02
CA GLU A 9 14.25 -4.04 4.14
C GLU A 9 14.15 -3.61 2.66
N VAL A 10 13.18 -2.74 2.33
CA VAL A 10 12.99 -2.24 0.95
C VAL A 10 14.21 -1.46 0.47
N ARG A 11 14.75 -0.55 1.29
CA ARG A 11 15.97 0.20 0.96
C ARG A 11 17.15 -0.73 0.72
N HIS A 12 17.32 -1.74 1.58
CA HIS A 12 18.39 -2.73 1.45
C HIS A 12 18.26 -3.49 0.13
N TYR A 13 17.06 -4.01 -0.16
CA TYR A 13 16.76 -4.73 -1.39
C TYR A 13 17.05 -3.89 -2.65
N LEU A 14 16.55 -2.64 -2.69
CA LEU A 14 16.78 -1.71 -3.80
C LEU A 14 18.27 -1.46 -4.03
N THR A 15 19.02 -1.26 -2.94
CA THR A 15 20.47 -1.02 -2.98
C THR A 15 21.23 -2.25 -3.46
N GLU A 16 20.93 -3.42 -2.90
CA GLU A 16 21.57 -4.70 -3.23
C GLU A 16 21.37 -5.09 -4.70
N HIS A 17 20.19 -4.81 -5.25
CA HIS A 17 19.85 -5.14 -6.64
C HIS A 17 20.14 -4.00 -7.62
N ALA A 18 20.83 -2.94 -7.18
CA ALA A 18 21.17 -1.77 -7.99
C ALA A 18 19.96 -1.16 -8.73
N ILE A 19 18.77 -1.17 -8.10
CA ILE A 19 17.56 -0.57 -8.65
C ILE A 19 17.63 0.93 -8.35
N PRO A 20 17.66 1.83 -9.36
CA PRO A 20 17.74 3.26 -9.12
C PRO A 20 16.50 3.80 -8.39
N PHE A 21 16.70 4.54 -7.29
CA PHE A 21 15.61 5.07 -6.48
C PHE A 21 15.94 6.39 -5.79
N ARG A 22 14.90 7.15 -5.41
CA ARG A 22 14.99 8.23 -4.42
C ARG A 22 14.39 7.75 -3.11
N ASP A 23 15.11 7.96 -2.02
CA ASP A 23 14.63 7.72 -0.65
C ASP A 23 13.97 8.99 -0.12
N ASN A 24 12.65 8.95 0.06
CA ASN A 24 11.88 10.05 0.61
C ASN A 24 11.17 9.67 1.91
N THR A 25 11.66 8.68 2.68
CA THR A 25 10.99 8.23 3.93
C THR A 25 10.86 9.33 5.00
N ARG A 26 11.58 10.45 4.84
CA ARG A 26 11.49 11.64 5.69
C ARG A 26 10.62 12.76 5.13
N SER A 27 10.05 12.57 3.94
CA SER A 27 9.23 13.56 3.27
C SER A 27 7.78 13.54 3.76
N PHE A 28 7.20 14.71 3.92
CA PHE A 28 5.77 14.85 4.20
C PHE A 28 4.92 14.86 2.94
N GLU A 29 5.53 15.12 1.77
CA GLU A 29 4.83 15.34 0.50
C GLU A 29 5.00 14.16 -0.47
N GLU A 30 6.17 13.52 -0.45
CA GLU A 30 6.53 12.42 -1.35
C GLU A 30 6.20 11.05 -0.74
N LEU A 31 6.02 10.02 -1.58
CA LEU A 31 5.98 8.63 -1.11
C LEU A 31 7.38 8.14 -0.75
N ASP A 32 7.45 7.20 0.20
CA ASP A 32 8.68 6.70 0.82
C ASP A 32 9.79 6.37 -0.19
N PHE A 33 9.46 5.76 -1.33
CA PHE A 33 10.40 5.45 -2.39
C PHE A 33 9.87 5.85 -3.77
N THR A 34 10.73 6.50 -4.57
CA THR A 34 10.47 6.74 -6.00
C THR A 34 11.43 5.90 -6.82
N LEU A 35 10.91 4.95 -7.58
CA LEU A 35 11.70 4.14 -8.52
C LEU A 35 12.00 4.95 -9.78
N LEU A 36 13.22 4.83 -10.27
CA LEU A 36 13.70 5.59 -11.43
C LEU A 36 14.05 4.66 -12.59
N LYS A 37 13.88 5.19 -13.80
CA LYS A 37 14.44 4.65 -15.04
C LYS A 37 15.10 5.80 -15.79
N ASP A 38 16.38 5.66 -16.12
CA ASP A 38 17.15 6.71 -16.80
C ASP A 38 17.01 8.07 -16.08
N ASP A 39 17.14 8.06 -14.75
CA ASP A 39 16.94 9.19 -13.81
C ASP A 39 15.54 9.83 -13.77
N ALA A 40 14.59 9.35 -14.58
CA ALA A 40 13.20 9.78 -14.56
C ALA A 40 12.36 8.92 -13.60
N PRO A 41 11.44 9.52 -12.81
CA PRO A 41 10.53 8.77 -11.96
C PRO A 41 9.55 7.93 -12.79
N VAL A 42 9.46 6.64 -12.46
CA VAL A 42 8.54 5.69 -13.13
C VAL A 42 7.50 5.10 -12.20
N PHE A 43 7.78 5.04 -10.90
CA PHE A 43 6.84 4.46 -9.93
C PHE A 43 7.07 5.03 -8.53
N HIS A 44 5.99 5.23 -7.78
CA HIS A 44 6.03 5.75 -6.41
C HIS A 44 5.46 4.71 -5.42
N LEU A 45 6.18 4.43 -4.35
CA LEU A 45 5.83 3.38 -3.39
C LEU A 45 5.81 3.94 -1.96
N GLU A 46 4.69 3.79 -1.28
CA GLU A 46 4.59 4.02 0.17
C GLU A 46 4.69 2.68 0.91
N ILE A 47 5.44 2.64 2.02
CA ILE A 47 5.61 1.48 2.87
C ILE A 47 4.76 1.64 4.14
N LYS A 48 4.01 0.59 4.47
CA LYS A 48 3.31 0.45 5.75
C LYS A 48 3.70 -0.87 6.40
N GLU A 49 3.56 -0.91 7.72
CA GLU A 49 3.94 -2.07 8.51
C GLU A 49 2.86 -2.39 9.53
N LYS A 50 2.34 -3.63 9.50
CA LYS A 50 1.46 -4.18 10.54
C LYS A 50 2.31 -5.02 11.49
N ARG A 51 2.73 -4.39 12.60
CA ARG A 51 3.60 -5.02 13.61
C ARG A 51 2.86 -5.92 14.61
N GLN A 52 1.57 -5.70 14.79
CA GLN A 52 0.76 -6.39 15.80
C GLN A 52 -0.68 -6.55 15.33
N PRO A 53 -1.43 -7.53 15.88
CA PRO A 53 -2.85 -7.66 15.61
C PRO A 53 -3.63 -6.38 15.96
N TYR A 54 -4.66 -6.06 15.18
CA TYR A 54 -5.57 -4.99 15.52
C TYR A 54 -6.49 -5.40 16.66
N ARG A 55 -6.80 -4.43 17.52
CA ARG A 55 -7.76 -4.60 18.60
C ARG A 55 -9.18 -4.51 18.05
N ALA A 56 -9.91 -5.62 18.00
CA ALA A 56 -11.26 -5.70 17.44
C ALA A 56 -12.26 -4.73 18.10
N ASP A 57 -12.10 -4.42 19.40
CA ASP A 57 -12.94 -3.47 20.13
C ASP A 57 -12.74 -1.99 19.72
N ARG A 58 -11.73 -1.69 18.91
CA ARG A 58 -11.39 -0.32 18.49
C ARG A 58 -11.81 0.01 17.06
N TRP A 59 -12.38 -0.95 16.33
CA TRP A 59 -12.70 -0.81 14.92
C TRP A 59 -14.10 -1.38 14.64
N PRO A 60 -14.87 -0.79 13.72
CA PRO A 60 -16.12 -1.42 13.30
C PRO A 60 -15.84 -2.78 12.66
N ALA A 61 -16.85 -3.66 12.72
CA ALA A 61 -16.81 -4.91 12.00
C ALA A 61 -16.81 -4.64 10.49
N PHE A 62 -15.71 -5.01 9.82
CA PHE A 62 -15.53 -4.89 8.37
C PHE A 62 -14.97 -6.18 7.78
N ALA A 63 -13.86 -6.66 8.34
CA ALA A 63 -13.21 -7.92 7.99
C ALA A 63 -12.71 -8.61 9.28
N PRO A 64 -12.49 -9.93 9.26
CA PRO A 64 -11.74 -10.60 10.33
C PRO A 64 -10.39 -9.91 10.55
N GLU A 65 -9.95 -9.77 11.81
CA GLU A 65 -8.70 -9.07 12.15
C GLU A 65 -7.48 -9.50 11.32
N PRO A 66 -7.26 -10.80 11.06
CA PRO A 66 -6.08 -11.22 10.31
C PRO A 66 -6.09 -10.78 8.84
N ASP A 67 -7.27 -10.50 8.31
CA ASP A 67 -7.51 -10.08 6.94
C ASP A 67 -7.84 -8.59 6.83
N LEU A 68 -7.96 -7.90 7.98
CA LEU A 68 -8.11 -6.45 8.05
C LEU A 68 -6.76 -5.77 7.82
N CYS A 69 -6.74 -4.76 6.96
CA CYS A 69 -5.66 -3.78 6.83
C CYS A 69 -6.23 -2.37 7.03
N ILE A 70 -5.51 -1.54 7.79
CA ILE A 70 -5.94 -0.18 8.13
C ILE A 70 -4.94 0.84 7.60
N LEU A 71 -5.40 1.68 6.69
CA LEU A 71 -4.62 2.76 6.10
C LEU A 71 -5.05 4.11 6.65
N ASP A 72 -4.12 5.07 6.66
CA ASP A 72 -4.44 6.48 6.89
C ASP A 72 -4.98 7.11 5.61
N ASP A 73 -6.02 7.94 5.72
CA ASP A 73 -6.51 8.75 4.59
C ASP A 73 -5.40 9.60 3.97
N LEU A 74 -4.45 10.08 4.78
CA LEU A 74 -3.30 10.82 4.28
C LEU A 74 -2.41 9.96 3.38
N THR A 75 -2.09 8.72 3.77
CA THR A 75 -1.29 7.81 2.93
C THR A 75 -2.00 7.56 1.60
N VAL A 76 -3.31 7.34 1.61
CA VAL A 76 -4.09 7.13 0.38
C VAL A 76 -4.09 8.37 -0.50
N ARG A 77 -4.28 9.57 0.07
CA ARG A 77 -4.24 10.83 -0.69
C ARG A 77 -2.87 11.11 -1.30
N LYS A 78 -1.78 10.85 -0.56
CA LYS A 78 -0.43 10.94 -1.10
C LYS A 78 -0.28 10.00 -2.30
N CYS A 79 -0.72 8.75 -2.17
CA CYS A 79 -0.66 7.77 -3.25
C CYS A 79 -1.44 8.22 -4.51
N LEU A 80 -2.63 8.78 -4.32
CA LEU A 80 -3.45 9.33 -5.42
C LEU A 80 -2.79 10.51 -6.13
N ALA A 81 -1.97 11.32 -5.45
CA ALA A 81 -1.23 12.42 -6.08
C ALA A 81 -0.21 11.95 -7.13
N PHE A 82 0.20 10.68 -7.07
CA PHE A 82 1.13 10.04 -7.99
C PHE A 82 0.48 8.96 -8.86
N ALA A 83 -0.85 8.90 -8.90
CA ALA A 83 -1.57 7.95 -9.73
C ALA A 83 -1.32 8.22 -11.23
N PRO A 84 -1.35 7.19 -12.09
CA PRO A 84 -1.63 5.78 -11.79
C PRO A 84 -0.37 4.97 -11.38
N ALA A 85 0.82 5.57 -11.48
CA ALA A 85 2.11 4.92 -11.24
C ALA A 85 2.50 4.94 -9.76
N ALA A 86 1.58 4.50 -8.90
CA ALA A 86 1.81 4.45 -7.47
C ALA A 86 1.15 3.24 -6.81
N GLY A 87 1.61 2.90 -5.61
CA GLY A 87 0.96 1.90 -4.77
C GLY A 87 1.48 1.91 -3.33
N ILE A 88 0.89 1.04 -2.51
CA ILE A 88 1.23 0.86 -1.11
C ILE A 88 1.73 -0.57 -0.92
N LEU A 89 2.92 -0.73 -0.34
CA LEU A 89 3.40 -2.02 0.16
C LEU A 89 3.16 -2.12 1.66
N VAL A 90 2.43 -3.15 2.08
CA VAL A 90 2.24 -3.46 3.49
C VAL A 90 3.06 -4.69 3.86
N ARG A 91 4.02 -4.52 4.77
CA ARG A 91 4.64 -5.65 5.47
C ARG A 91 3.73 -6.07 6.64
N ASP A 92 3.17 -7.27 6.55
CA ASP A 92 2.38 -7.88 7.63
C ASP A 92 3.27 -8.79 8.47
N ASN A 93 3.85 -8.25 9.54
CA ASN A 93 4.76 -8.99 10.43
C ASN A 93 4.01 -10.08 11.21
N VAL A 94 2.71 -9.90 11.43
CA VAL A 94 1.88 -10.87 12.17
C VAL A 94 1.78 -12.19 11.41
N ARG A 95 1.69 -12.13 10.07
CA ARG A 95 1.60 -13.31 9.20
C ARG A 95 2.83 -13.59 8.35
N GLY A 96 3.89 -12.79 8.47
CA GLY A 96 5.13 -13.00 7.72
C GLY A 96 4.98 -12.84 6.21
N ARG A 97 4.12 -11.92 5.74
CA ARG A 97 3.87 -11.67 4.32
C ARG A 97 4.05 -10.22 3.91
N TYR A 98 4.17 -9.99 2.60
CA TYR A 98 4.02 -8.68 1.97
C TYR A 98 2.70 -8.64 1.19
N VAL A 99 2.03 -7.50 1.19
CA VAL A 99 0.84 -7.28 0.36
C VAL A 99 0.97 -5.95 -0.33
N PHE A 100 0.97 -5.97 -1.66
CA PHE A 100 1.04 -4.80 -2.51
C PHE A 100 -0.35 -4.39 -2.99
N PHE A 101 -0.68 -3.12 -2.80
CA PHE A 101 -1.93 -2.53 -3.24
C PHE A 101 -1.63 -1.44 -4.29
N PRO A 102 -1.86 -1.70 -5.58
CA PRO A 102 -1.82 -0.66 -6.60
C PRO A 102 -2.84 0.44 -6.31
N VAL A 103 -2.52 1.68 -6.68
CA VAL A 103 -3.41 2.83 -6.41
C VAL A 103 -4.77 2.72 -7.10
N ILE A 104 -4.83 2.09 -8.28
CA ILE A 104 -6.08 1.84 -8.99
C ILE A 104 -6.94 0.82 -8.22
N ASP A 105 -6.35 -0.29 -7.78
CA ASP A 105 -7.05 -1.31 -6.96
C ASP A 105 -7.57 -0.67 -5.66
N LEU A 106 -6.76 0.16 -4.98
CA LEU A 106 -7.19 0.92 -3.79
C LEU A 106 -8.40 1.81 -4.05
N ALA A 107 -8.41 2.50 -5.19
CA ALA A 107 -9.50 3.39 -5.57
C ALA A 107 -10.80 2.62 -5.80
N LEU A 108 -10.73 1.44 -6.42
CA LEU A 108 -11.87 0.67 -6.89
C LEU A 108 -12.40 -0.35 -5.87
N MET A 109 -11.56 -0.93 -5.02
CA MET A 109 -12.00 -1.97 -4.09
C MET A 109 -12.99 -1.47 -3.01
N PRO A 110 -13.83 -2.37 -2.46
CA PRO A 110 -14.62 -2.12 -1.26
C PRO A 110 -13.76 -1.69 -0.06
N LYS A 111 -14.25 -0.70 0.68
CA LYS A 111 -13.57 -0.10 1.82
C LYS A 111 -14.56 0.56 2.75
N GLN A 112 -14.27 0.55 4.05
CA GLN A 112 -15.00 1.35 5.03
C GLN A 112 -14.13 2.50 5.51
N ARG A 113 -14.64 3.73 5.36
CA ARG A 113 -14.00 4.93 5.90
C ARG A 113 -14.51 5.22 7.31
N VAL A 114 -13.60 5.46 8.24
CA VAL A 114 -13.92 5.88 9.61
C VAL A 114 -13.07 7.06 10.05
N ASN A 115 -13.61 7.87 10.95
CA ASN A 115 -12.89 8.96 11.58
C ASN A 115 -12.48 8.56 12.99
N ARG A 116 -11.19 8.69 13.31
CA ARG A 116 -10.66 8.37 14.65
C ARG A 116 -10.24 9.66 15.36
N PRO A 117 -10.72 9.90 16.60
CA PRO A 117 -10.22 10.99 17.42
C PRO A 117 -8.70 10.90 17.61
N ILE A 118 -8.03 12.03 17.40
CA ILE A 118 -6.63 12.23 17.78
C ILE A 118 -6.57 13.37 18.79
N HIS A 119 -5.84 13.12 19.88
CA HIS A 119 -5.58 14.13 20.90
C HIS A 119 -4.19 14.70 20.66
N ASN A 120 -4.08 15.51 19.60
CA ASN A 120 -2.94 16.39 19.41
C ASN A 120 -3.24 17.73 20.13
N ARG A 121 -2.44 18.77 19.90
CA ARG A 121 -2.61 20.11 20.54
C ARG A 121 -4.04 20.69 20.42
N THR A 122 -4.84 20.17 19.49
CA THR A 122 -6.29 20.40 19.33
C THR A 122 -7.02 19.07 19.16
N ALA A 123 -8.28 19.00 19.58
CA ALA A 123 -9.15 17.87 19.28
C ALA A 123 -9.41 17.81 17.77
N ASP A 124 -8.96 16.74 17.12
CA ASP A 124 -9.06 16.57 15.66
C ASP A 124 -9.39 15.11 15.32
N LEU A 125 -9.75 14.84 14.07
CA LEU A 125 -10.10 13.53 13.55
C LEU A 125 -9.12 13.10 12.46
N LYS A 126 -8.60 11.88 12.59
CA LYS A 126 -7.82 11.23 11.53
C LYS A 126 -8.70 10.26 10.76
N GLY A 127 -8.84 10.48 9.46
CA GLY A 127 -9.50 9.54 8.55
C GLY A 127 -8.70 8.25 8.41
N LYS A 128 -9.40 7.12 8.42
CA LYS A 128 -8.87 5.77 8.26
C LYS A 128 -9.68 5.00 7.22
N TRP A 129 -8.99 4.20 6.41
CA TRP A 129 -9.61 3.21 5.52
C TRP A 129 -9.39 1.83 6.12
N LEU A 130 -10.49 1.10 6.29
CA LEU A 130 -10.48 -0.33 6.56
C LEU A 130 -10.68 -1.04 5.22
N ILE A 131 -9.72 -1.88 4.88
CA ILE A 131 -9.65 -2.63 3.62
C ILE A 131 -9.34 -4.10 3.90
N HIS A 132 -9.67 -4.97 2.97
CA HIS A 132 -9.39 -6.40 3.06
C HIS A 132 -8.01 -6.71 2.47
N PHE A 133 -7.18 -7.49 3.17
CA PHE A 133 -5.85 -7.88 2.69
C PHE A 133 -5.91 -8.66 1.38
N ASP A 134 -6.95 -9.48 1.20
CA ASP A 134 -7.11 -10.30 0.00
C ASP A 134 -7.46 -9.48 -1.26
N ASN A 135 -7.82 -8.21 -1.11
CA ASN A 135 -7.96 -7.28 -2.24
C ASN A 135 -6.60 -6.73 -2.73
N GLY A 136 -5.51 -7.06 -2.02
CA GLY A 136 -4.15 -6.74 -2.42
C GLY A 136 -3.43 -7.96 -2.99
N ARG A 137 -2.32 -7.70 -3.66
CA ARG A 137 -1.48 -8.74 -4.28
C ARG A 137 -0.46 -9.23 -3.26
N ALA A 138 -0.64 -10.44 -2.74
CA ALA A 138 0.25 -11.03 -1.75
C ALA A 138 1.58 -11.48 -2.38
N ALA A 139 2.68 -11.32 -1.64
CA ALA A 139 4.02 -11.73 -2.04
C ALA A 139 4.78 -12.35 -0.83
N PRO A 140 5.52 -13.45 -1.06
CA PRO A 140 6.30 -14.10 0.00
C PRO A 140 7.56 -13.32 0.39
N ASP A 141 8.11 -12.52 -0.53
CA ASP A 141 9.35 -11.77 -0.35
C ASP A 141 9.36 -10.48 -1.20
N LEU A 142 10.39 -9.66 -1.02
CA LEU A 142 10.54 -8.42 -1.77
C LEU A 142 10.77 -8.65 -3.27
N ALA A 143 11.41 -9.74 -3.68
CA ALA A 143 11.61 -10.02 -5.10
C ALA A 143 10.27 -10.16 -5.83
N ALA A 144 9.35 -10.95 -5.26
CA ALA A 144 8.00 -11.11 -5.74
C ALA A 144 7.19 -9.80 -5.68
N VAL A 145 7.40 -8.94 -4.66
CA VAL A 145 6.78 -7.60 -4.63
C VAL A 145 7.19 -6.78 -5.85
N PHE A 146 8.48 -6.74 -6.17
CA PHE A 146 8.97 -5.97 -7.30
C PHE A 146 8.56 -6.59 -8.65
N ASP A 147 8.36 -7.91 -8.73
CA ASP A 147 7.69 -8.53 -9.88
C ASP A 147 6.25 -8.04 -10.05
N LEU A 148 5.47 -7.99 -8.96
CA LEU A 148 4.10 -7.47 -8.98
C LEU A 148 4.03 -5.99 -9.40
N ILE A 149 4.98 -5.16 -8.94
CA ILE A 149 5.08 -3.74 -9.35
C ILE A 149 5.38 -3.64 -10.84
N ARG A 150 6.34 -4.43 -11.35
CA ARG A 150 6.68 -4.46 -12.78
C ARG A 150 5.49 -4.90 -13.63
N ALA A 151 4.80 -5.95 -13.22
CA ALA A 151 3.61 -6.45 -13.91
C ALA A 151 2.51 -5.38 -13.96
N TYR A 152 2.16 -4.79 -12.79
CA TYR A 152 1.19 -3.70 -12.72
C TYR A 152 1.56 -2.54 -13.64
N TYR A 153 2.82 -2.08 -13.59
CA TYR A 153 3.28 -0.97 -14.43
C TYR A 153 3.18 -1.29 -15.94
N GLY A 154 3.51 -2.52 -16.34
CA GLY A 154 3.36 -2.98 -17.72
C GLY A 154 1.90 -3.12 -18.16
N GLU A 155 1.00 -3.45 -17.24
CA GLU A 155 -0.43 -3.65 -17.49
C GLU A 155 -1.24 -2.33 -17.47
N LEU A 156 -0.67 -1.23 -16.94
CA LEU A 156 -1.37 0.05 -16.75
C LEU A 156 -2.20 0.51 -17.96
N PRO A 157 -1.70 0.49 -19.22
CA PRO A 157 -2.50 0.89 -20.37
C PRO A 157 -3.77 0.04 -20.54
N ALA A 158 -3.67 -1.27 -20.33
CA ALA A 158 -4.82 -2.17 -20.40
C ALA A 158 -5.78 -1.94 -19.22
N ILE A 159 -5.24 -1.79 -18.00
CA ILE A 159 -6.04 -1.52 -16.79
C ILE A 159 -6.89 -0.26 -16.96
N LEU A 160 -6.30 0.83 -17.48
CA LEU A 160 -6.97 2.13 -17.55
C LEU A 160 -7.91 2.27 -18.74
N HIS A 161 -7.64 1.57 -19.84
CA HIS A 161 -8.31 1.84 -21.12
C HIS A 161 -8.77 0.59 -21.89
N GLY A 162 -8.20 -0.58 -21.63
CA GLY A 162 -8.47 -1.81 -22.38
C GLY A 162 -9.43 -2.78 -21.69
N ILE A 163 -9.56 -2.72 -20.36
CA ILE A 163 -10.50 -3.54 -19.61
C ILE A 163 -11.85 -2.81 -19.55
N HIS A 164 -12.80 -3.30 -20.33
CA HIS A 164 -14.17 -2.77 -20.36
C HIS A 164 -15.15 -3.53 -19.45
N ALA A 165 -14.80 -4.76 -19.05
CA ALA A 165 -15.53 -5.51 -18.03
C ALA A 165 -15.28 -4.91 -16.63
N CYS A 166 -15.93 -5.47 -15.59
CA CYS A 166 -15.61 -5.10 -14.21
C CYS A 166 -14.11 -5.32 -13.96
N TYR A 167 -13.44 -4.29 -13.43
CA TYR A 167 -12.02 -4.37 -13.15
C TYR A 167 -11.78 -4.97 -11.78
N GLY A 168 -10.99 -6.04 -11.74
CA GLY A 168 -10.68 -6.77 -10.52
C GLY A 168 -11.83 -7.67 -10.06
N GLU A 169 -11.51 -8.49 -9.06
CA GLU A 169 -12.48 -9.29 -8.31
C GLU A 169 -12.20 -9.02 -6.84
N PHE A 170 -13.05 -8.22 -6.19
CA PHE A 170 -12.80 -7.80 -4.81
C PHE A 170 -13.72 -8.49 -3.81
N VAL A 171 -13.14 -8.87 -2.67
CA VAL A 171 -13.88 -9.40 -1.54
C VAL A 171 -14.89 -8.36 -1.04
N GLY A 172 -16.14 -8.80 -0.90
CA GLY A 172 -17.24 -7.98 -0.40
C GLY A 172 -18.04 -7.25 -1.48
N GLU A 173 -17.77 -7.49 -2.76
CA GLU A 173 -18.62 -7.02 -3.85
C GLU A 173 -19.93 -7.81 -3.91
N ALA A 174 -21.02 -7.12 -4.23
CA ALA A 174 -22.29 -7.74 -4.57
C ALA A 174 -22.28 -8.06 -6.08
N ILE A 175 -22.67 -9.29 -6.43
CA ILE A 175 -22.80 -9.76 -7.81
C ILE A 175 -24.26 -9.68 -8.24
#